data_AF-A0A935ICA6-F1
#
_entry.id   AF-A0A935ICA6-F1
#
_cell.length_a   1.000
_cell.length_b   1.000
_cell.length_c   1.000
_cell.angle_alpha   90.00
_cell.angle_beta   90.00
_cell.angle_gamma   90.00
#
_symmetry.space_group_name_H-M   'P 1'
#
loop_
_entity.id
_entity.type
_entity.pdbx_description
1 polymer ?
#
loop_
_entity_poly.entity_id
_entity_poly.type
_entity_poly.pdbx_seq_one_letter_code
_entity_poly.pdbx_strand_id
1 'polypeptide(L)'
;MKKLYFGLVVLFIIILVIQFPHTMVNPGELVEGHQKLNSKCFSCHKPFGGIANEKCISCHKLADIGINSIGKPSNTLFHEQLSGLACSSCHIDHQGVFPEHTINAFDHELLSKSIINNCNTCHIKPTDNLHAQVSKDCNSCHQSQNWKTLIAFNHEVLLNKNNCTSCHQKPIDDYHSIIKENCDQCHSTSKWIPSTFDHTHYFILDQNHNVACNICHANNNFKSYTCYGCHEHNEKSIIAEHNEEGISNIGNCIACHKSGNEHDIKTNGKMENGKEKDKRNDNIQSKGRKEGDDD
;
A
#
# COMPACT_ATOMS: atom_id res chain seq x y z
N MET A 1 22.21 21.63 -76.68
CA MET A 1 21.37 20.43 -76.47
C MET A 1 20.97 20.22 -75.01
N LYS A 2 21.88 20.15 -74.04
CA LYS A 2 21.54 19.93 -72.60
C LYS A 2 20.56 20.95 -71.99
N LYS A 3 20.66 22.24 -72.33
CA LYS A 3 19.73 23.29 -71.83
C LYS A 3 18.30 23.17 -72.40
N LEU A 4 18.17 22.73 -73.65
CA LEU A 4 16.86 22.53 -74.30
C LEU A 4 16.16 21.28 -73.74
N TYR A 5 16.92 20.21 -73.53
CA TYR A 5 16.43 18.99 -72.88
C TYR A 5 15.97 19.24 -71.44
N PHE A 6 16.76 20.01 -70.67
CA PHE A 6 16.37 20.41 -69.32
C PHE A 6 15.06 21.22 -69.32
N GLY A 7 14.91 22.17 -70.24
CA GLY A 7 13.66 22.94 -70.37
C GLY A 7 12.45 22.06 -70.71
N LEU A 8 12.60 21.07 -71.60
CA LEU A 8 11.53 20.12 -71.94
C LEU A 8 11.13 19.23 -70.76
N VAL A 9 12.09 18.76 -69.97
CA VAL A 9 11.81 17.95 -68.77
C VAL A 9 11.06 18.76 -67.72
N VAL A 10 11.48 20.01 -67.48
CA VAL A 10 10.78 20.91 -66.54
C VAL A 10 9.35 21.20 -67.02
N LEU A 11 9.17 21.50 -68.31
CA LEU A 11 7.85 21.73 -68.88
C LEU A 11 6.94 20.48 -68.75
N PHE A 12 7.49 19.29 -68.99
CA PHE A 12 6.76 18.03 -68.85
C PHE A 12 6.33 17.76 -67.41
N ILE A 13 7.22 18.01 -66.43
CA ILE A 13 6.88 17.89 -65.00
C ILE A 13 5.79 18.90 -64.62
N ILE A 14 5.88 20.15 -65.09
CA ILE A 14 4.86 21.17 -64.83
C ILE A 14 3.50 20.73 -65.40
N ILE A 15 3.47 20.20 -66.62
CA ILE A 15 2.24 19.65 -67.23
C ILE A 15 1.68 18.50 -66.40
N LEU A 16 2.53 17.56 -65.94
CA LEU A 16 2.10 16.45 -65.10
C LEU A 16 1.53 16.91 -63.75
N VAL A 17 2.16 17.89 -63.09
CA VAL A 17 1.68 18.45 -61.83
C VAL A 17 0.34 19.16 -62.00
N ILE A 18 0.14 19.88 -63.11
CA ILE A 18 -1.14 20.55 -63.42
C ILE A 18 -2.24 19.54 -63.77
N GLN A 19 -1.90 18.46 -64.48
CA GLN A 19 -2.87 17.51 -65.01
C GLN A 19 -3.20 16.35 -64.05
N PHE A 20 -2.29 16.02 -63.14
CA PHE A 20 -2.45 14.97 -62.12
C PHE A 20 -2.03 15.44 -60.71
N PRO A 21 -2.57 16.56 -60.21
CA PRO A 21 -2.15 17.12 -58.92
C PRO A 21 -2.41 16.17 -57.75
N HIS A 22 -3.49 15.38 -57.80
CA HIS A 22 -3.82 14.41 -56.75
C HIS A 22 -2.81 13.27 -56.68
N THR A 23 -2.41 12.68 -57.80
CA THR A 23 -1.47 11.54 -57.81
C THR A 23 -0.04 11.95 -57.45
N MET A 24 0.35 13.19 -57.76
CA MET A 24 1.71 13.68 -57.49
C MET A 24 1.89 14.20 -56.06
N VAL A 25 0.81 14.54 -55.34
CA VAL A 25 0.87 15.17 -54.01
C VAL A 25 0.22 14.32 -52.92
N ASN A 26 -0.67 13.38 -53.25
CA ASN A 26 -1.37 12.56 -52.25
C ASN A 26 -0.41 11.51 -51.64
N PRO A 27 -0.13 11.56 -50.32
CA PRO A 27 0.75 10.62 -49.67
C PRO A 27 0.12 9.23 -49.44
N GLY A 28 -1.19 9.06 -49.67
CA GLY A 28 -1.88 7.78 -49.55
C GLY A 28 -3.38 7.93 -49.30
N GLU A 29 -4.12 6.83 -49.29
CA GLU A 29 -5.55 6.84 -48.97
C GLU A 29 -5.82 7.36 -47.56
N LEU A 30 -6.96 8.02 -47.35
CA LEU A 30 -7.39 8.45 -46.03
C LEU A 30 -7.96 7.28 -45.21
N VAL A 31 -7.97 7.42 -43.89
CA VAL A 31 -8.66 6.51 -42.96
C VAL A 31 -10.12 6.34 -43.34
N GLU A 32 -10.69 5.19 -43.00
CA GLU A 32 -12.05 4.78 -43.39
C GLU A 32 -13.11 5.86 -43.13
N GLY A 33 -13.05 6.52 -41.96
CA GLY A 33 -13.99 7.59 -41.59
C GLY A 33 -13.95 8.83 -42.48
N HIS A 34 -12.84 9.08 -43.18
CA HIS A 34 -12.62 10.26 -44.02
C HIS A 34 -12.49 9.95 -45.51
N GLN A 35 -12.76 8.73 -45.97
CA GLN A 35 -12.68 8.38 -47.41
C GLN A 35 -13.47 9.31 -48.34
N LYS A 36 -14.60 9.87 -47.87
CA LYS A 36 -15.40 10.86 -48.63
C LYS A 36 -14.66 12.18 -48.90
N LEU A 37 -13.52 12.41 -48.25
CA LEU A 37 -12.67 13.59 -48.36
C LEU A 37 -11.38 13.35 -49.14
N ASN A 38 -11.14 12.15 -49.69
CA ASN A 38 -9.87 11.75 -50.30
C ASN A 38 -9.38 12.71 -51.41
N SER A 39 -10.30 13.38 -52.11
CA SER A 39 -9.98 14.37 -53.16
C SER A 39 -10.08 15.83 -52.70
N LYS A 40 -10.41 16.09 -51.43
CA LYS A 40 -10.68 17.41 -50.85
C LYS A 40 -9.56 17.85 -49.91
N CYS A 41 -8.33 17.90 -50.41
CA CYS A 41 -7.11 18.19 -49.62
C CYS A 41 -7.25 19.43 -48.71
N PHE A 42 -7.86 20.50 -49.22
CA PHE A 42 -8.03 21.78 -48.50
C PHE A 42 -9.12 21.77 -47.42
N SER A 43 -9.83 20.65 -47.25
CA SER A 43 -10.68 20.41 -46.09
C SER A 43 -9.85 20.34 -44.80
N CYS A 44 -8.62 19.85 -44.88
CA CYS A 44 -7.72 19.71 -43.73
C CYS A 44 -6.47 20.62 -43.84
N HIS A 45 -5.93 20.79 -45.06
CA HIS A 45 -4.72 21.57 -45.29
C HIS A 45 -4.99 23.03 -45.65
N LYS A 46 -4.10 23.93 -45.19
CA LYS A 46 -4.04 25.31 -45.71
C LYS A 46 -3.19 25.33 -46.99
N PRO A 47 -3.50 26.17 -48.00
CA PRO A 47 -2.64 26.30 -49.18
C PRO A 47 -1.20 26.68 -48.77
N PHE A 48 -0.22 25.86 -49.18
CA PHE A 48 1.19 26.01 -48.80
C PHE A 48 1.45 26.08 -47.28
N GLY A 49 0.48 25.65 -46.48
CA GLY A 49 0.54 25.55 -45.03
C GLY A 49 0.26 24.13 -44.60
N GLY A 50 0.70 23.76 -43.41
CA GLY A 50 0.37 22.47 -42.83
C GLY A 50 -1.13 22.32 -42.52
N ILE A 51 -1.40 21.38 -41.63
CA ILE A 51 -2.73 21.16 -41.08
C ILE A 51 -2.95 22.16 -39.96
N ALA A 52 -4.15 22.71 -39.85
CA ALA A 52 -4.52 23.59 -38.76
C ALA A 52 -5.66 23.00 -37.94
N ASN A 53 -5.57 23.09 -36.61
CA ASN A 53 -6.53 22.51 -35.69
C ASN A 53 -7.96 22.99 -35.95
N GLU A 54 -8.14 24.26 -36.33
CA GLU A 54 -9.45 24.82 -36.65
C GLU A 54 -10.20 24.02 -37.72
N LYS A 55 -9.49 23.42 -38.69
CA LYS A 55 -10.09 22.59 -39.74
C LYS A 55 -10.68 21.30 -39.15
N CYS A 56 -9.93 20.64 -38.26
CA CYS A 56 -10.40 19.45 -37.55
C CYS A 56 -11.59 19.79 -36.64
N ILE A 57 -11.47 20.87 -35.85
CA ILE A 57 -12.47 21.29 -34.86
C ILE A 57 -13.79 21.73 -35.52
N SER A 58 -13.75 22.16 -36.79
CA SER A 58 -14.96 22.53 -37.53
C SER A 58 -15.97 21.38 -37.68
N CYS A 59 -15.48 20.14 -37.69
CA CYS A 59 -16.30 18.93 -37.71
C CYS A 59 -16.26 18.19 -36.36
N HIS A 60 -15.12 18.17 -35.67
CA HIS A 60 -14.90 17.50 -34.40
C HIS A 60 -14.78 18.50 -33.25
N LYS A 61 -15.92 18.97 -32.72
CA LYS A 61 -15.90 19.88 -31.56
C LYS A 61 -15.22 19.18 -30.38
N LEU A 62 -14.28 19.87 -29.72
CA LEU A 62 -13.49 19.28 -28.63
C LEU A 62 -14.34 18.68 -27.51
N ALA A 63 -15.48 19.30 -27.19
CA ALA A 63 -16.41 18.82 -26.17
C ALA A 63 -17.13 17.52 -26.56
N ASP A 64 -17.26 17.22 -27.85
CA ASP A 64 -18.03 16.09 -28.36
C ASP A 64 -17.13 14.86 -28.65
N ILE A 65 -15.81 15.03 -28.66
CA ILE A 65 -14.86 13.94 -28.94
C ILE A 65 -14.87 12.93 -27.79
N GLY A 66 -15.21 11.68 -28.11
CA GLY A 66 -15.34 10.61 -27.11
C GLY A 66 -16.72 10.53 -26.47
N ILE A 67 -17.70 11.30 -26.96
CA ILE A 67 -19.10 11.18 -26.57
C ILE A 67 -19.84 10.34 -27.63
N ASN A 68 -20.59 9.33 -27.18
CA ASN A 68 -21.40 8.50 -28.07
C ASN A 68 -22.72 9.19 -28.46
N SER A 69 -23.48 8.58 -29.37
CA SER A 69 -24.75 9.15 -29.88
C SER A 69 -25.84 9.38 -28.83
N ILE A 70 -25.68 8.86 -27.61
CA ILE A 70 -26.62 9.00 -26.48
C ILE A 70 -26.12 10.09 -25.49
N GLY A 71 -25.04 10.81 -25.82
CA GLY A 71 -24.47 11.84 -24.97
C GLY A 71 -23.65 11.30 -23.79
N LYS A 72 -23.31 10.01 -23.78
CA LYS A 72 -22.47 9.42 -22.74
C LYS A 72 -21.01 9.36 -23.20
N PRO A 73 -20.04 9.66 -22.32
CA PRO A 73 -18.64 9.41 -22.59
C PRO A 73 -18.45 7.91 -22.87
N SER A 74 -17.86 7.57 -24.01
CA SER A 74 -17.44 6.20 -24.29
C SER A 74 -16.11 5.88 -23.62
N ASN A 75 -15.30 6.90 -23.32
CA ASN A 75 -13.99 6.84 -22.67
C ASN A 75 -13.75 8.14 -21.87
N THR A 76 -12.58 8.23 -21.21
CA THR A 76 -12.13 9.46 -20.55
C THR A 76 -12.07 10.64 -21.53
N LEU A 77 -12.75 11.73 -21.19
CA LEU A 77 -12.75 12.97 -22.00
C LEU A 77 -11.53 13.83 -21.61
N PHE A 78 -10.54 13.91 -22.50
CA PHE A 78 -9.30 14.67 -22.24
C PHE A 78 -8.96 15.72 -23.31
N HIS A 79 -9.60 15.67 -24.48
CA HIS A 79 -9.26 16.54 -25.62
C HIS A 79 -9.44 18.04 -25.33
N GLU A 80 -10.40 18.39 -24.47
CA GLU A 80 -10.59 19.78 -24.02
C GLU A 80 -9.33 20.36 -23.36
N GLN A 81 -8.58 19.53 -22.62
CA GLN A 81 -7.36 19.92 -21.93
C GLN A 81 -6.14 20.05 -22.87
N LEU A 82 -6.29 19.67 -24.15
CA LEU A 82 -5.20 19.61 -25.14
C LEU A 82 -5.41 20.59 -26.31
N SER A 83 -6.26 21.60 -26.16
CA SER A 83 -6.59 22.56 -27.23
C SER A 83 -5.38 23.26 -27.86
N GLY A 84 -4.25 23.34 -27.14
CA GLY A 84 -2.99 23.91 -27.64
C GLY A 84 -2.11 22.97 -28.47
N LEU A 85 -2.38 21.65 -28.51
CA LEU A 85 -1.58 20.69 -29.27
C LEU A 85 -2.16 20.49 -30.68
N ALA A 86 -1.27 20.32 -31.67
CA ALA A 86 -1.71 20.01 -33.03
C ALA A 86 -2.34 18.60 -33.08
N CYS A 87 -3.55 18.48 -33.63
CA CYS A 87 -4.26 17.19 -33.72
C CYS A 87 -3.43 16.12 -34.44
N SER A 88 -2.66 16.55 -35.45
CA SER A 88 -1.78 15.70 -36.25
C SER A 88 -0.57 15.13 -35.50
N SER A 89 -0.31 15.57 -34.27
CA SER A 89 0.77 15.02 -33.44
C SER A 89 0.43 13.63 -32.90
N CYS A 90 -0.87 13.31 -32.86
CA CYS A 90 -1.41 12.06 -32.32
C CYS A 90 -2.25 11.30 -33.35
N HIS A 91 -2.91 12.01 -34.25
CA HIS A 91 -3.80 11.45 -35.26
C HIS A 91 -3.20 11.60 -36.64
N ILE A 92 -3.19 10.50 -37.39
CA ILE A 92 -2.79 10.50 -38.79
C ILE A 92 -3.98 10.09 -39.63
N ASP A 93 -4.27 10.89 -40.65
CA ASP A 93 -5.39 10.65 -41.54
C ASP A 93 -5.02 9.81 -42.76
N HIS A 94 -3.77 9.89 -43.22
CA HIS A 94 -3.31 9.08 -44.33
C HIS A 94 -2.89 7.70 -43.85
N GLN A 95 -3.62 6.68 -44.29
CA GLN A 95 -3.46 5.30 -43.86
C GLN A 95 -2.06 4.78 -44.20
N GLY A 96 -1.36 4.24 -43.18
CA GLY A 96 -0.03 3.64 -43.34
C GLY A 96 1.12 4.63 -43.50
N VAL A 97 0.84 5.93 -43.46
CA VAL A 97 1.86 6.99 -43.46
C VAL A 97 2.25 7.28 -42.02
N PHE A 98 3.54 7.22 -41.66
CA PHE A 98 4.06 7.43 -40.30
C PHE A 98 3.43 6.56 -39.19
N PRO A 99 3.37 5.22 -39.34
CA PRO A 99 2.71 4.33 -38.40
C PRO A 99 3.21 4.46 -36.95
N GLU A 100 4.45 4.90 -36.74
CA GLU A 100 5.06 5.14 -35.44
C GLU A 100 4.41 6.26 -34.61
N HIS A 101 3.66 7.17 -35.24
CA HIS A 101 2.93 8.23 -34.53
C HIS A 101 1.52 7.80 -34.09
N THR A 102 1.17 6.52 -34.26
CA THR A 102 -0.11 5.97 -33.78
C THR A 102 -0.05 5.77 -32.26
N ILE A 103 -0.77 6.60 -31.52
CA ILE A 103 -0.79 6.54 -30.06
C ILE A 103 -1.66 5.37 -29.59
N ASN A 104 -1.04 4.40 -28.91
CA ASN A 104 -1.74 3.25 -28.29
C ASN A 104 -2.09 3.49 -26.81
N ALA A 105 -1.46 4.48 -26.16
CA ALA A 105 -1.69 4.83 -24.76
C ALA A 105 -1.52 6.33 -24.55
N PHE A 106 -2.38 6.90 -23.70
CA PHE A 106 -2.32 8.32 -23.38
C PHE A 106 -1.20 8.64 -22.41
N ASP A 107 -0.38 9.65 -22.73
CA ASP A 107 0.67 10.16 -21.85
C ASP A 107 0.16 11.33 -20.99
N HIS A 108 0.17 11.14 -19.68
CA HIS A 108 -0.29 12.14 -18.71
C HIS A 108 0.66 13.33 -18.61
N GLU A 109 1.92 13.24 -19.07
CA GLU A 109 2.87 14.37 -19.05
C GLU A 109 2.45 15.52 -19.98
N LEU A 110 1.53 15.27 -20.91
CA LEU A 110 0.93 16.29 -21.76
C LEU A 110 -0.02 17.22 -21.00
N LEU A 111 -0.44 16.84 -19.79
CA LEU A 111 -1.37 17.60 -18.95
C LEU A 111 -0.62 18.52 -17.97
N SER A 112 -1.30 19.58 -17.53
CA SER A 112 -0.75 20.43 -16.47
C SER A 112 -0.63 19.67 -15.14
N LYS A 113 0.34 20.04 -14.31
CA LYS A 113 0.51 19.46 -12.95
C LYS A 113 -0.76 19.56 -12.10
N SER A 114 -1.54 20.62 -12.29
CA SER A 114 -2.81 20.81 -11.57
C SER A 114 -3.85 19.76 -11.95
N ILE A 115 -3.86 19.30 -13.20
CA ILE A 115 -4.80 18.26 -13.67
C ILE A 115 -4.29 16.89 -13.26
N ILE A 116 -2.99 16.62 -13.44
CA ILE A 116 -2.36 15.34 -13.07
C ILE A 116 -2.63 15.00 -11.60
N ASN A 117 -2.60 15.99 -10.71
CA ASN A 117 -2.86 15.79 -9.28
C ASN A 117 -4.34 15.63 -8.92
N ASN A 118 -5.26 15.91 -9.85
CA ASN A 118 -6.71 15.83 -9.63
C ASN A 118 -7.33 14.69 -10.47
N CYS A 119 -6.92 13.44 -10.22
CA CYS A 119 -7.30 12.29 -11.04
C CYS A 119 -8.83 12.11 -11.19
N ASN A 120 -9.59 12.49 -10.16
CA ASN A 120 -11.05 12.35 -10.11
C ASN A 120 -11.81 13.24 -11.11
N THR A 121 -11.15 14.20 -11.76
CA THR A 121 -11.79 14.99 -12.83
C THR A 121 -12.05 14.15 -14.08
N CYS A 122 -11.26 13.09 -14.28
CA CYS A 122 -11.25 12.27 -15.49
C CYS A 122 -11.46 10.79 -15.21
N HIS A 123 -10.99 10.30 -14.07
CA HIS A 123 -11.09 8.91 -13.65
C HIS A 123 -12.10 8.74 -12.52
N ILE A 124 -12.70 7.56 -12.46
CA ILE A 124 -13.68 7.19 -11.43
C ILE A 124 -12.98 6.29 -10.42
N LYS A 125 -13.12 6.61 -9.13
CA LYS A 125 -12.62 5.77 -8.04
C LYS A 125 -13.25 4.37 -8.15
N PRO A 126 -12.46 3.28 -8.12
CA PRO A 126 -13.00 1.93 -8.03
C PRO A 126 -13.92 1.75 -6.80
N THR A 127 -14.90 0.86 -6.94
CA THR A 127 -15.92 0.60 -5.90
C THR A 127 -15.61 -0.62 -5.03
N ASP A 128 -14.34 -1.03 -4.94
CA ASP A 128 -13.92 -2.15 -4.11
C ASP A 128 -13.75 -1.75 -2.62
N ASN A 129 -13.65 -2.77 -1.76
CA ASN A 129 -13.51 -2.58 -0.31
C ASN A 129 -12.25 -1.78 0.06
N LEU A 130 -11.14 -1.94 -0.67
CA LEU A 130 -9.91 -1.22 -0.36
C LEU A 130 -10.08 0.28 -0.60
N HIS A 131 -10.54 0.68 -1.79
CA HIS A 131 -10.76 2.09 -2.13
C HIS A 131 -11.88 2.74 -1.30
N ALA A 132 -12.80 1.95 -0.74
CA ALA A 132 -13.81 2.44 0.20
C ALA A 132 -13.21 2.87 1.55
N GLN A 133 -12.09 2.27 1.98
CA GLN A 133 -11.44 2.52 3.27
C GLN A 133 -10.32 3.58 3.23
N VAL A 134 -10.03 4.15 2.05
CA VAL A 134 -8.97 5.14 1.84
C VAL A 134 -9.57 6.53 1.63
N SER A 135 -9.06 7.53 2.35
CA SER A 135 -9.48 8.94 2.25
C SER A 135 -8.49 9.84 1.51
N LYS A 136 -7.35 9.29 1.09
CA LYS A 136 -6.28 10.02 0.42
C LYS A 136 -6.51 10.07 -1.09
N ASP A 137 -5.91 11.09 -1.71
CA ASP A 137 -5.91 11.26 -3.16
C ASP A 137 -5.28 10.06 -3.85
N CYS A 138 -5.69 9.78 -5.10
CA CYS A 138 -5.22 8.61 -5.85
C CYS A 138 -3.69 8.55 -5.97
N ASN A 139 -3.05 9.72 -6.08
CA ASN A 139 -1.59 9.86 -6.22
C ASN A 139 -0.79 9.46 -4.97
N SER A 140 -1.46 9.26 -3.83
CA SER A 140 -0.81 8.73 -2.61
C SER A 140 -0.38 7.27 -2.77
N CYS A 141 -1.01 6.54 -3.68
CA CYS A 141 -0.71 5.14 -3.97
C CYS A 141 -0.36 4.94 -5.46
N HIS A 142 -1.12 5.53 -6.37
CA HIS A 142 -0.99 5.30 -7.81
C HIS A 142 -0.14 6.39 -8.49
N GLN A 143 0.81 5.97 -9.32
CA GLN A 143 1.55 6.87 -10.20
C GLN A 143 0.99 6.78 -11.63
N SER A 144 0.88 7.91 -12.33
CA SER A 144 0.32 7.96 -13.70
C SER A 144 1.05 7.04 -14.68
N GLN A 145 2.38 6.94 -14.58
CA GLN A 145 3.20 6.10 -15.45
C GLN A 145 3.18 4.61 -15.06
N ASN A 146 2.80 4.28 -13.82
CA ASN A 146 2.86 2.92 -13.28
C ASN A 146 1.63 2.59 -12.42
N TRP A 147 0.44 2.80 -12.96
CA TRP A 147 -0.82 2.76 -12.20
C TRP A 147 -1.05 1.47 -11.40
N LYS A 148 -0.65 0.32 -11.97
CA LYS A 148 -0.85 -1.00 -11.35
C LYS A 148 0.26 -1.39 -10.37
N THR A 149 1.40 -0.71 -10.39
CA THR A 149 2.57 -1.10 -9.61
C THR A 149 2.55 -0.37 -8.27
N LEU A 150 2.14 -1.08 -7.23
CA LEU A 150 2.30 -0.63 -5.84
C LEU A 150 3.54 -1.32 -5.27
N ILE A 151 4.54 -0.54 -4.86
CA ILE A 151 5.79 -1.09 -4.30
C ILE A 151 5.54 -1.65 -2.88
N ALA A 152 4.71 -0.96 -2.08
CA ALA A 152 4.30 -1.39 -0.75
C ALA A 152 2.98 -0.72 -0.34
N PHE A 153 2.14 -1.45 0.40
CA PHE A 153 0.92 -0.90 0.98
C PHE A 153 1.22 -0.26 2.34
N ASN A 154 0.78 0.98 2.54
CA ASN A 154 0.95 1.71 3.80
C ASN A 154 -0.39 1.86 4.52
N HIS A 155 -0.51 1.28 5.72
CA HIS A 155 -1.74 1.33 6.52
C HIS A 155 -2.08 2.73 7.07
N GLU A 156 -1.15 3.69 7.04
CA GLU A 156 -1.40 5.07 7.49
C GLU A 156 -2.35 5.85 6.57
N VAL A 157 -2.64 5.33 5.37
CA VAL A 157 -3.60 5.96 4.43
C VAL A 157 -5.05 5.54 4.69
N LEU A 158 -5.28 4.61 5.62
CA LEU A 158 -6.59 4.07 5.96
C LEU A 158 -7.36 5.00 6.91
N LEU A 159 -8.67 5.09 6.71
CA LEU A 159 -9.58 5.79 7.61
C LEU A 159 -9.70 5.09 8.97
N ASN A 160 -9.79 3.77 8.98
CA ASN A 160 -10.03 2.95 10.18
C ASN A 160 -8.89 1.95 10.42
N LYS A 161 -7.65 2.44 10.53
CA LYS A 161 -6.44 1.60 10.57
C LYS A 161 -6.38 0.59 11.73
N ASN A 162 -7.14 0.80 12.80
CA ASN A 162 -7.18 -0.11 13.96
C ASN A 162 -8.17 -1.27 13.81
N ASN A 163 -9.05 -1.23 12.79
CA ASN A 163 -10.01 -2.31 12.55
C ASN A 163 -9.42 -3.35 11.59
N CYS A 164 -8.43 -4.12 12.07
CA CYS A 164 -7.69 -5.07 11.24
C CYS A 164 -8.60 -6.14 10.61
N THR A 165 -9.66 -6.53 11.32
CA THR A 165 -10.58 -7.60 10.92
C THR A 165 -11.53 -7.21 9.79
N SER A 166 -11.61 -5.92 9.41
CA SER A 166 -12.38 -5.50 8.23
C SER A 166 -11.75 -5.96 6.91
N CYS A 167 -10.45 -6.29 6.93
CA CYS A 167 -9.70 -6.72 5.75
C CYS A 167 -8.90 -8.01 5.96
N HIS A 168 -8.33 -8.20 7.14
CA HIS A 168 -7.51 -9.36 7.46
C HIS A 168 -8.31 -10.41 8.23
N GLN A 169 -8.01 -11.67 7.95
CA GLN A 169 -8.54 -12.77 8.73
C GLN A 169 -7.69 -12.99 9.96
N LYS A 170 -8.35 -13.24 11.09
CA LYS A 170 -7.69 -13.63 12.32
C LYS A 170 -6.98 -14.99 12.12
N PRO A 171 -5.73 -15.15 12.55
CA PRO A 171 -5.07 -16.45 12.60
C PRO A 171 -5.88 -17.47 13.40
N ILE A 172 -5.77 -18.75 13.02
CA ILE A 172 -6.40 -19.86 13.72
C ILE A 172 -5.35 -20.51 14.63
N ASP A 173 -5.24 -19.99 15.85
CA ASP A 173 -4.38 -20.53 16.90
C ASP A 173 -4.95 -20.22 18.29
N ASP A 174 -4.40 -20.87 19.31
CA ASP A 174 -4.88 -20.77 20.69
C ASP A 174 -4.80 -19.34 21.24
N TYR A 175 -3.75 -18.58 20.89
CA TYR A 175 -3.54 -17.21 21.36
C TYR A 175 -4.55 -16.22 20.75
N HIS A 176 -4.81 -16.34 19.44
CA HIS A 176 -5.79 -15.50 18.77
C HIS A 176 -7.21 -16.00 19.01
N SER A 177 -7.45 -17.26 19.39
CA SER A 177 -8.79 -17.78 19.72
C SER A 177 -9.46 -16.96 20.83
N ILE A 178 -8.66 -16.50 21.79
CA ILE A 178 -9.09 -15.75 22.96
C ILE A 178 -9.19 -14.23 22.73
N ILE A 179 -8.56 -13.71 21.69
CA ILE A 179 -8.58 -12.29 21.31
C ILE A 179 -9.64 -12.08 20.22
N LYS A 180 -10.60 -11.18 20.47
CA LYS A 180 -11.66 -10.87 19.49
C LYS A 180 -11.29 -9.69 18.58
N GLU A 181 -10.68 -8.64 19.12
CA GLU A 181 -10.42 -7.36 18.46
C GLU A 181 -9.15 -6.69 19.04
N ASN A 182 -8.70 -5.56 18.46
CA ASN A 182 -7.54 -4.76 18.87
C ASN A 182 -6.17 -5.45 18.66
N CYS A 183 -5.93 -5.96 17.45
CA CYS A 183 -4.64 -6.55 17.08
C CYS A 183 -3.47 -5.57 17.27
N ASP A 184 -3.74 -4.27 17.19
CA ASP A 184 -2.80 -3.16 17.39
C ASP A 184 -2.28 -3.02 18.83
N GLN A 185 -2.89 -3.70 19.80
CA GLN A 185 -2.32 -3.81 21.16
C GLN A 185 -1.03 -4.64 21.19
N CYS A 186 -0.91 -5.58 20.26
CA CYS A 186 0.25 -6.48 20.19
C CYS A 186 1.10 -6.28 18.95
N HIS A 187 0.47 -6.03 17.80
CA HIS A 187 1.13 -5.95 16.51
C HIS A 187 1.25 -4.50 16.02
N SER A 188 2.31 -4.21 15.27
CA SER A 188 2.46 -2.95 14.55
C SER A 188 2.36 -3.19 13.04
N THR A 189 1.86 -2.22 12.29
CA THR A 189 1.76 -2.31 10.83
C THR A 189 3.12 -2.23 10.13
N SER A 190 4.15 -1.70 10.80
CA SER A 190 5.53 -1.64 10.31
C SER A 190 6.33 -2.91 10.61
N LYS A 191 6.00 -3.62 11.69
CA LYS A 191 6.58 -4.90 12.09
C LYS A 191 5.50 -5.77 12.72
N TRP A 192 4.87 -6.59 11.88
CA TRP A 192 3.78 -7.46 12.30
C TRP A 192 4.27 -8.69 13.07
N ILE A 193 5.40 -9.28 12.64
CA ILE A 193 6.01 -10.47 13.26
C ILE A 193 7.49 -10.21 13.51
N PRO A 194 8.02 -10.51 14.72
CA PRO A 194 7.26 -10.83 15.94
C PRO A 194 6.40 -9.63 16.39
N SER A 195 5.43 -9.88 17.28
CA SER A 195 4.65 -8.81 17.90
C SER A 195 5.57 -7.83 18.64
N THR A 196 5.17 -6.58 18.73
CA THR A 196 5.92 -5.52 19.42
C THR A 196 5.59 -5.43 20.90
N PHE A 197 4.61 -6.21 21.36
CA PHE A 197 4.26 -6.27 22.77
C PHE A 197 5.40 -6.89 23.59
N ASP A 198 5.89 -6.12 24.55
CA ASP A 198 6.98 -6.51 25.41
C ASP A 198 6.50 -6.59 26.87
N HIS A 199 6.28 -7.83 27.32
CA HIS A 199 5.79 -8.12 28.68
C HIS A 199 6.78 -7.64 29.76
N THR A 200 8.07 -7.49 29.45
CA THR A 200 9.12 -7.13 30.43
C THR A 200 8.94 -5.75 31.05
N HIS A 201 8.15 -4.86 30.41
CA HIS A 201 7.76 -3.58 30.98
C HIS A 201 6.77 -3.73 32.16
N TYR A 202 6.02 -4.84 32.20
CA TYR A 202 4.99 -5.12 33.20
C TYR A 202 5.46 -6.19 34.19
N PHE A 203 5.84 -7.36 33.69
CA PHE A 203 6.32 -8.50 34.47
C PHE A 203 7.25 -9.36 33.60
N ILE A 204 8.40 -9.75 34.10
CA ILE A 204 9.35 -10.56 33.34
C ILE A 204 8.85 -12.00 33.35
N LEU A 205 8.51 -12.53 32.17
CA LEU A 205 8.17 -13.95 32.01
C LEU A 205 9.46 -14.76 32.05
N ASP A 206 9.76 -15.33 33.21
CA ASP A 206 10.95 -16.15 33.44
C ASP A 206 10.57 -17.56 33.90
N GLN A 207 11.48 -18.52 33.68
CA GLN A 207 11.37 -19.88 34.21
C GLN A 207 9.99 -20.51 33.97
N ASN A 208 9.26 -20.82 35.05
CA ASN A 208 7.95 -21.47 35.03
C ASN A 208 6.79 -20.50 34.74
N HIS A 209 7.04 -19.20 34.60
CA HIS A 209 6.02 -18.19 34.30
C HIS A 209 5.91 -17.86 32.82
N ASN A 210 6.75 -18.45 31.95
CA ASN A 210 6.54 -18.42 30.50
C ASN A 210 5.42 -19.40 30.10
N VAL A 211 4.19 -19.07 30.50
CA VAL A 211 2.99 -19.88 30.34
C VAL A 211 2.00 -19.21 29.38
N ALA A 212 0.93 -19.92 29.03
CA ALA A 212 -0.16 -19.35 28.24
C ALA A 212 -0.78 -18.14 28.97
N CYS A 213 -1.13 -17.08 28.23
CA CYS A 213 -1.55 -15.80 28.83
C CYS A 213 -2.79 -15.94 29.72
N ASN A 214 -3.70 -16.85 29.39
CA ASN A 214 -4.94 -17.11 30.13
C ASN A 214 -4.72 -17.73 31.52
N ILE A 215 -3.52 -18.25 31.81
CA ILE A 215 -3.16 -18.76 33.14
C ILE A 215 -3.16 -17.60 34.15
N CYS A 216 -2.56 -16.47 33.80
CA CYS A 216 -2.58 -15.26 34.64
C CYS A 216 -3.80 -14.37 34.36
N HIS A 217 -4.17 -14.23 33.09
CA HIS A 217 -5.27 -13.38 32.62
C HIS A 217 -6.57 -14.17 32.43
N ALA A 218 -7.26 -14.44 33.55
CA ALA A 218 -8.52 -15.18 33.55
C ALA A 218 -9.58 -14.54 32.63
N ASN A 219 -10.37 -15.39 31.96
CA ASN A 219 -11.42 -14.99 31.01
C ASN A 219 -10.91 -14.06 29.89
N ASN A 220 -9.62 -14.10 29.59
CA ASN A 220 -8.96 -13.26 28.57
C ASN A 220 -9.08 -11.76 28.87
N ASN A 221 -9.25 -11.42 30.15
CA ASN A 221 -9.23 -10.03 30.59
C ASN A 221 -7.78 -9.60 30.86
N PHE A 222 -7.10 -9.09 29.84
CA PHE A 222 -5.72 -8.60 29.95
C PHE A 222 -5.55 -7.36 30.82
N LYS A 223 -6.65 -6.74 31.29
CA LYS A 223 -6.62 -5.66 32.29
C LYS A 223 -6.54 -6.16 33.72
N SER A 224 -6.77 -7.46 33.94
CA SER A 224 -6.72 -8.10 35.25
C SER A 224 -5.81 -9.30 35.22
N TYR A 225 -5.16 -9.58 36.33
CA TYR A 225 -4.36 -10.79 36.49
C TYR A 225 -4.55 -11.33 37.91
N THR A 226 -4.27 -12.61 38.10
CA THR A 226 -4.19 -13.23 39.43
C THR A 226 -2.82 -13.86 39.62
N CYS A 227 -2.22 -13.61 40.79
CA CYS A 227 -1.03 -14.34 41.24
C CYS A 227 -1.41 -15.55 42.11
N TYR A 228 -2.70 -15.70 42.43
CA TYR A 228 -3.21 -16.74 43.30
C TYR A 228 -3.62 -18.00 42.54
N GLY A 229 -3.54 -19.15 43.22
CA GLY A 229 -4.18 -20.40 42.78
C GLY A 229 -3.39 -21.25 41.78
N CYS A 230 -2.13 -20.92 41.50
CA CYS A 230 -1.26 -21.75 40.65
C CYS A 230 -0.32 -22.65 41.49
N HIS A 231 0.52 -22.06 42.34
CA HIS A 231 1.41 -22.78 43.28
C HIS A 231 1.62 -21.91 44.51
N GLU A 232 1.60 -22.46 45.73
CA GLU A 232 1.96 -21.86 47.06
C GLU A 232 1.36 -20.48 47.44
N HIS A 233 0.80 -19.75 46.48
CA HIS A 233 0.22 -18.43 46.52
C HIS A 233 -1.27 -18.55 46.84
N ASN A 234 -1.58 -18.99 48.06
CA ASN A 234 -2.90 -18.78 48.62
C ASN A 234 -2.94 -17.43 49.34
N GLU A 235 -4.06 -16.72 49.22
CA GLU A 235 -4.22 -15.35 49.75
C GLU A 235 -3.88 -15.27 51.24
N LYS A 236 -4.32 -16.26 52.03
CA LYS A 236 -4.11 -16.28 53.48
C LYS A 236 -2.64 -16.40 53.87
N SER A 237 -1.90 -17.32 53.26
CA SER A 237 -0.47 -17.51 53.54
C SER A 237 0.34 -16.30 53.09
N ILE A 238 0.06 -15.75 51.91
CA ILE A 238 0.76 -14.55 51.42
C ILE A 238 0.57 -13.38 52.38
N ILE A 239 -0.65 -13.13 52.83
CA ILE A 239 -0.95 -12.06 53.78
C ILE A 239 -0.22 -12.30 55.11
N ALA A 240 -0.15 -13.54 55.60
CA ALA A 240 0.57 -13.87 56.83
C ALA A 240 2.07 -13.54 56.71
N GLU A 241 2.74 -14.05 55.67
CA GLU A 241 4.17 -13.81 55.43
C GLU A 241 4.49 -12.32 55.28
N HIS A 242 3.70 -11.58 54.50
CA HIS A 242 3.91 -10.14 54.34
C HIS A 242 3.69 -9.36 55.64
N ASN A 243 2.74 -9.78 56.49
CA ASN A 243 2.51 -9.16 57.79
C ASN A 243 3.66 -9.41 58.77
N GLU A 244 4.33 -10.57 58.71
CA GLU A 244 5.54 -10.85 59.52
C GLU A 244 6.67 -9.86 59.18
N GLU A 245 6.77 -9.48 57.91
CA GLU A 245 7.70 -8.46 57.40
C GLU A 245 7.16 -7.01 57.53
N GLY A 246 5.98 -6.82 58.13
CA GLY A 246 5.36 -5.51 58.34
C GLY A 246 4.80 -4.84 57.08
N ILE A 247 4.60 -5.61 56.00
CA ILE A 247 4.05 -5.14 54.72
C ILE A 247 2.55 -5.45 54.66
N SER A 248 1.71 -4.43 54.77
CA SER A 248 0.25 -4.59 54.77
C SER A 248 -0.44 -4.21 53.45
N ASN A 249 0.22 -3.44 52.58
CA ASN A 249 -0.34 -2.99 51.30
C ASN A 249 0.19 -3.82 50.12
N ILE A 250 -0.39 -4.99 49.91
CA ILE A 250 0.06 -5.95 48.89
C ILE A 250 -0.86 -6.04 47.66
N GLY A 251 -1.84 -5.13 47.54
CA GLY A 251 -2.87 -5.20 46.49
C GLY A 251 -2.35 -5.05 45.05
N ASN A 252 -1.10 -4.61 44.86
CA ASN A 252 -0.44 -4.53 43.56
C ASN A 252 0.89 -5.30 43.60
N CYS A 253 0.83 -6.61 43.42
CA CYS A 253 1.97 -7.52 43.55
C CYS A 253 3.16 -7.09 42.66
N ILE A 254 2.88 -6.67 41.42
CA ILE A 254 3.91 -6.29 40.44
C ILE A 254 4.64 -4.98 40.76
N ALA A 255 4.13 -4.19 41.72
CA ALA A 255 4.85 -3.01 42.20
C ALA A 255 6.16 -3.41 42.89
N CYS A 256 6.19 -4.57 43.53
CA CYS A 256 7.34 -5.10 44.27
C CYS A 256 7.97 -6.32 43.57
N HIS A 257 7.15 -7.21 43.00
CA HIS A 257 7.59 -8.45 42.33
C HIS A 257 7.54 -8.30 40.81
N LYS A 258 8.68 -7.95 40.20
CA LYS A 258 8.76 -7.75 38.74
C LYS A 258 9.00 -9.03 37.94
N SER A 259 9.15 -10.17 38.61
CA SER A 259 9.33 -11.49 38.00
C SER A 259 8.79 -12.55 38.97
N GLY A 260 8.83 -13.83 38.55
CA GLY A 260 8.51 -14.96 39.41
C GLY A 260 9.61 -15.35 40.39
N ASN A 261 10.72 -14.63 40.41
CA ASN A 261 11.85 -14.91 41.28
C ASN A 261 11.62 -14.30 42.67
N GLU A 262 11.65 -15.15 43.71
CA GLU A 262 11.52 -14.75 45.11
C GLU A 262 12.58 -13.74 45.56
N HIS A 263 13.71 -13.66 44.86
CA HIS A 263 14.81 -12.75 45.14
C HIS A 263 14.75 -11.41 44.36
N ASP A 264 13.77 -11.22 43.48
CA ASP A 264 13.67 -10.03 42.62
C ASP A 264 12.91 -8.85 43.27
N ILE A 265 12.71 -8.88 44.59
CA ILE A 265 12.01 -7.82 45.33
C ILE A 265 12.80 -6.52 45.23
N LYS A 266 12.27 -5.54 44.50
CA LYS A 266 12.79 -4.18 44.54
C LYS A 266 12.35 -3.51 45.84
N THR A 267 13.18 -3.59 46.87
CA THR A 267 13.03 -2.68 48.01
C THR A 267 13.24 -1.26 47.51
N ASN A 268 12.32 -0.36 47.83
CA ASN A 268 12.50 1.08 47.60
C ASN A 268 13.72 1.55 48.41
N GLY A 269 14.91 1.49 47.81
CA GLY A 269 16.08 2.23 48.25
C GLY A 269 16.98 1.60 49.32
N LYS A 270 17.03 0.27 49.49
CA LYS A 270 18.17 -0.36 50.19
C LYS A 270 18.63 -1.62 49.47
N MET A 271 19.71 -1.46 48.69
CA MET A 271 20.60 -2.58 48.39
C MET A 271 21.16 -3.08 49.71
N GLU A 272 20.60 -4.17 50.25
CA GLU A 272 21.34 -4.96 51.23
C GLU A 272 22.24 -5.91 50.46
N ASN A 273 23.54 -5.68 50.62
CA ASN A 273 24.60 -6.50 50.09
C ASN A 273 24.33 -7.98 50.37
N GLY A 274 24.47 -8.79 49.32
CA GLY A 274 24.39 -10.24 49.39
C GLY A 274 25.14 -10.80 50.59
N LYS A 275 24.40 -11.53 51.43
CA LYS A 275 24.96 -12.65 52.19
C LYS A 275 24.23 -13.90 51.72
N GLU A 276 24.83 -14.49 50.71
CA GLU A 276 24.70 -15.90 50.37
C GLU A 276 24.90 -16.70 51.67
N LYS A 277 23.82 -17.25 52.23
CA LYS A 277 23.94 -18.27 53.28
C LYS A 277 24.27 -19.58 52.56
N ASP A 278 25.55 -19.73 52.30
CA ASP A 278 26.17 -20.99 51.91
C ASP A 278 25.86 -22.05 52.98
N LYS A 279 24.98 -23.00 52.65
CA LYS A 279 24.78 -24.23 53.41
C LYS A 279 25.38 -25.38 52.62
N ARG A 280 26.72 -25.50 52.61
CA ARG A 280 27.43 -26.74 52.31
C ARG A 280 28.80 -26.77 52.98
N ASN A 281 28.89 -27.44 54.14
CA ASN A 281 29.86 -28.52 54.40
C ASN A 281 30.03 -28.75 55.91
N ASP A 282 29.39 -29.80 56.43
CA ASP A 282 30.03 -30.61 57.46
C ASP A 282 30.49 -31.91 56.80
N ASN A 283 31.80 -32.06 56.73
CA ASN A 283 32.51 -33.12 56.06
C ASN A 283 32.67 -34.33 57.00
N ILE A 284 32.10 -35.46 56.58
CA ILE A 284 32.61 -36.83 56.70
C ILE A 284 33.35 -37.21 58.00
N GLN A 285 32.73 -38.11 58.77
CA GLN A 285 33.49 -39.20 59.39
C GLN A 285 32.80 -40.55 59.20
N SER A 286 33.52 -41.42 58.52
CA SER A 286 33.21 -42.79 58.16
C SER A 286 33.05 -43.73 59.37
N LYS A 287 32.00 -44.56 59.34
CA LYS A 287 31.85 -45.93 59.89
C LYS A 287 30.35 -46.25 59.74
N GLY A 288 29.84 -47.28 59.09
CA GLY A 288 30.38 -48.53 58.56
C GLY A 288 29.22 -49.53 58.60
N ARG A 289 28.92 -50.19 57.48
CA ARG A 289 28.34 -51.54 57.36
C ARG A 289 26.94 -51.79 58.00
N LYS A 290 25.93 -52.06 57.16
CA LYS A 290 25.53 -53.42 56.75
C LYS A 290 24.22 -53.38 55.94
N GLU A 291 24.27 -54.08 54.81
CA GLU A 291 23.11 -54.71 54.15
C GLU A 291 22.37 -55.61 55.15
N GLY A 292 21.05 -55.69 54.98
CA GLY A 292 20.19 -56.60 55.70
C GLY A 292 18.79 -56.51 55.09
N ASP A 293 18.50 -57.49 54.24
CA ASP A 293 17.17 -57.88 53.78
C ASP A 293 16.24 -58.28 54.96
N ASP A 294 14.99 -58.59 54.60
CA ASP A 294 13.96 -59.34 55.35
C ASP A 294 12.90 -58.50 56.08
N ASP A 295 11.80 -58.19 55.38
CA ASP A 295 10.49 -58.89 55.46
C ASP A 295 9.31 -58.02 54.94
#